data_AF-A0A932BHT7-F1
#
_entry.id   AF-A0A932BHT7-F1
#
_cell.length_a   1.000
_cell.length_b   1.000
_cell.length_c   1.000
_cell.angle_alpha   90.00
_cell.angle_beta   90.00
_cell.angle_gamma   90.00
#
_symmetry.space_group_name_H-M   'P 1'
#
loop_
_entity.id
_entity.type
_entity.pdbx_description
1 polymer ?
#
loop_
_entity_poly.entity_id
_entity_poly.type
_entity_poly.pdbx_seq_one_letter_code
_entity_poly.pdbx_strand_id
1 'polypeptide(L)'
;MKKSLAVMFSAAAGVISAPAPADTTDVKWQSIVTVKKKGAHCVDDPNCMNRYHYAFKPVAKARPGQFIRFETRDALDSNLTLKSEPKDVLAVDLNLVHPLTGPVHIEGAKRGDVLAVTLIDVDPDQYGYTTVVPGFGFLRDLFPKPYIANWKLTRREAVSDQIPGVRVPFNGFMGTVGTLPGKPEVEAWLAREKQLGEAGGVALPPQPTGALPAAVCGPNGSNKGECLRTIPPRENGGNMDVKQMVVGTTLLLPCYVDGCGLFVGDVHYAQGDGEVAGTAIEMAAKVTVRTAIRKGMAAMMKSGPHFEGGSQLKGLAPDRFYATVGYPLKKAGEVLPYVTYLDSKKIAPLTNLSEDLTAAARAALIEMIDWLVKTKGYSGEQAYVITSAACDLRIGNLVDVPNYAVSAICPLEIFDKK
;
A
#
# COMPACT_ATOMS: atom_id res chain seq x y z
N MET A 1 43.02 -23.32 78.46
CA MET A 1 42.42 -22.00 78.76
C MET A 1 41.75 -21.47 77.50
N LYS A 2 40.41 -21.41 77.49
CA LYS A 2 39.60 -20.84 76.38
C LYS A 2 39.83 -19.33 76.33
N LYS A 3 40.30 -18.78 75.20
CA LYS A 3 40.23 -17.34 74.92
C LYS A 3 39.13 -17.12 73.89
N SER A 4 38.03 -16.55 74.35
CA SER A 4 36.91 -16.12 73.51
C SER A 4 37.32 -14.84 72.79
N LEU A 5 37.37 -14.88 71.45
CA LEU A 5 37.63 -13.69 70.63
C LEU A 5 36.27 -13.08 70.28
N ALA A 6 35.91 -11.98 70.93
CA ALA A 6 34.72 -11.20 70.60
C ALA A 6 35.01 -10.39 69.32
N VAL A 7 34.38 -10.76 68.21
CA VAL A 7 34.40 -9.97 66.97
C VAL A 7 33.27 -8.94 67.08
N MET A 8 33.62 -7.67 67.32
CA MET A 8 32.70 -6.55 67.16
C MET A 8 32.49 -6.31 65.66
N PHE A 9 31.28 -6.59 65.16
CA PHE A 9 30.83 -6.06 63.87
C PHE A 9 30.44 -4.59 64.04
N SER A 10 31.25 -3.68 63.50
CA SER A 10 30.85 -2.31 63.27
C SER A 10 29.86 -2.30 62.09
N ALA A 11 28.59 -2.03 62.37
CA ALA A 11 27.61 -1.74 61.33
C ALA A 11 27.93 -0.36 60.74
N ALA A 12 28.65 -0.32 59.62
CA ALA A 12 28.69 0.87 58.79
C ALA A 12 27.28 1.08 58.24
N ALA A 13 26.55 2.05 58.78
CA ALA A 13 25.31 2.54 58.22
C ALA A 13 25.62 3.17 56.86
N GLY A 14 25.61 2.35 55.81
CA GLY A 14 25.66 2.81 54.43
C GLY A 14 24.44 3.69 54.20
N VAL A 15 24.68 4.99 54.02
CA VAL A 15 23.65 5.92 53.54
C VAL A 15 23.31 5.46 52.12
N ILE A 16 22.24 4.67 51.99
CA ILE A 16 21.63 4.41 50.69
C ILE A 16 21.02 5.75 50.26
N SER A 17 21.76 6.53 49.48
CA SER A 17 21.20 7.71 48.82
C SER A 17 20.03 7.25 47.96
N ALA A 18 18.86 7.83 48.16
CA ALA A 18 17.72 7.59 47.29
C ALA A 18 18.16 7.75 45.82
N PRO A 19 17.78 6.84 44.90
CA PRO A 19 18.17 6.94 43.51
C PRO A 19 17.74 8.31 42.98
N ALA A 20 18.69 9.06 42.43
CA ALA A 20 18.38 10.32 41.78
C ALA A 20 17.41 10.03 40.61
N PRO A 21 16.22 10.68 40.56
CA PRO A 21 15.34 10.52 39.42
C PRO A 21 16.05 10.98 38.14
N ALA A 22 16.21 10.07 37.18
CA ALA A 22 16.67 10.38 35.84
C ALA A 22 15.48 10.88 35.01
N ASP A 23 15.19 12.18 35.08
CA ASP A 23 14.21 12.80 34.20
C ASP A 23 14.87 13.24 32.88
N THR A 24 14.57 12.50 31.81
CA THR A 24 15.09 12.78 30.46
C THR A 24 14.04 13.42 29.56
N THR A 25 12.92 13.93 30.11
CA THR A 25 11.79 14.46 29.32
C THR A 25 12.19 15.61 28.39
N ASP A 26 13.20 16.39 28.77
CA ASP A 26 13.70 17.53 27.98
C ASP A 26 14.88 17.17 27.06
N VAL A 27 15.37 15.93 27.09
CA VAL A 27 16.48 15.49 26.23
C VAL A 27 15.98 15.25 24.82
N LYS A 28 16.02 16.31 23.99
CA LYS A 28 15.64 16.26 22.57
C LYS A 28 16.85 16.50 21.69
N TRP A 29 17.25 15.48 20.93
CA TRP A 29 18.37 15.59 19.98
C TRP A 29 17.94 15.36 18.52
N GLN A 30 16.80 14.72 18.28
CA GLN A 30 16.25 14.49 16.95
C GLN A 30 15.23 15.57 16.58
N SER A 31 15.35 16.12 15.37
CA SER A 31 14.34 17.00 14.78
C SER A 31 13.51 16.21 13.76
N ILE A 32 12.20 16.16 13.98
CA ILE A 32 11.25 15.45 13.11
C ILE A 32 10.33 16.48 12.43
N VAL A 33 10.28 16.47 11.10
CA VAL A 33 9.26 17.23 10.35
C VAL A 33 7.97 16.43 10.37
N THR A 34 6.91 16.94 10.99
CA THR A 34 5.61 16.25 11.03
C THR A 34 4.62 16.96 10.10
N VAL A 35 4.12 16.24 9.10
CA VAL A 35 2.99 16.67 8.28
C VAL A 35 1.73 16.07 8.91
N LYS A 36 1.04 16.90 9.70
CA LYS A 36 -0.12 16.48 10.49
C LYS A 36 -1.38 16.38 9.65
N LYS A 37 -2.21 15.41 9.99
CA LYS A 37 -3.57 15.27 9.48
C LYS A 37 -4.46 16.31 10.16
N LYS A 38 -5.31 17.01 9.40
CA LYS A 38 -6.25 18.02 9.93
C LYS A 38 -7.66 17.81 9.41
N GLY A 39 -8.67 17.94 10.27
CA GLY A 39 -10.07 17.77 9.88
C GLY A 39 -10.45 16.32 9.61
N ALA A 40 -11.75 16.11 9.33
CA ALA A 40 -12.32 14.78 9.18
C ALA A 40 -11.94 14.15 7.84
N HIS A 41 -11.98 14.95 6.76
CA HIS A 41 -11.72 14.48 5.40
C HIS A 41 -10.54 15.23 4.75
N CYS A 42 -10.05 14.71 3.62
CA CYS A 42 -8.96 15.31 2.85
C CYS A 42 -9.27 16.75 2.42
N VAL A 43 -10.54 17.07 2.12
CA VAL A 43 -10.98 18.44 1.76
C VAL A 43 -10.80 19.46 2.87
N ASP A 44 -10.80 19.02 4.13
CA ASP A 44 -10.59 19.86 5.31
C ASP A 44 -9.10 20.05 5.64
N ASP A 45 -8.22 19.36 4.91
CA ASP A 45 -6.81 19.24 5.23
C ASP A 45 -5.94 19.97 4.19
N PRO A 46 -5.31 21.10 4.53
CA PRO A 46 -4.42 21.80 3.61
C PRO A 46 -3.16 21.00 3.27
N ASN A 47 -2.86 19.92 4.01
CA ASN A 47 -1.75 19.01 3.75
C ASN A 47 -2.13 17.81 2.89
N CYS A 48 -3.40 17.72 2.44
CA CYS A 48 -3.91 16.59 1.68
C CYS A 48 -4.12 16.93 0.20
N MET A 49 -3.82 15.97 -0.67
CA MET A 49 -4.08 16.02 -2.10
C MET A 49 -4.57 14.66 -2.59
N ASN A 50 -5.33 14.62 -3.69
CA ASN A 50 -5.82 13.35 -4.25
C ASN A 50 -5.64 13.23 -5.77
N ARG A 51 -4.72 14.03 -6.31
CA ARG A 51 -4.31 14.02 -7.72
C ARG A 51 -2.79 14.10 -7.80
N TYR A 52 -2.24 13.88 -8.98
CA TYR A 52 -0.86 14.26 -9.29
C TYR A 52 -0.84 15.43 -10.26
N HIS A 53 -0.07 16.48 -9.92
CA HIS A 53 0.16 17.61 -10.80
C HIS A 53 1.44 18.36 -10.41
N TYR A 54 2.20 18.85 -11.39
CA TYR A 54 3.47 19.56 -11.17
C TYR A 54 3.30 20.94 -10.50
N ALA A 55 2.09 21.51 -10.54
CA ALA A 55 1.80 22.83 -9.96
C ALA A 55 1.54 22.82 -8.44
N PHE A 56 1.62 21.65 -7.80
CA PHE A 56 1.36 21.55 -6.36
C PHE A 56 2.48 22.18 -5.54
N LYS A 57 2.09 22.95 -4.53
CA LYS A 57 3.03 23.63 -3.63
C LYS A 57 3.39 22.70 -2.47
N PRO A 58 4.66 22.68 -2.04
CA PRO A 58 5.04 21.93 -0.86
C PRO A 58 4.34 22.46 0.40
N VAL A 59 3.93 21.54 1.28
CA VAL A 59 3.27 21.86 2.56
C VAL A 59 4.27 21.85 3.73
N ALA A 60 5.45 21.25 3.51
CA ALA A 60 6.57 21.27 4.44
C ALA A 60 7.91 21.19 3.68
N LYS A 61 9.00 21.46 4.41
CA LYS A 61 10.39 21.29 3.95
C LYS A 61 11.13 20.38 4.91
N ALA A 62 12.02 19.54 4.40
CA ALA A 62 12.90 18.69 5.19
C ALA A 62 14.30 18.64 4.58
N ARG A 63 15.31 18.49 5.44
CA ARG A 63 16.69 18.23 5.00
C ARG A 63 16.89 16.74 4.72
N PRO A 64 17.77 16.36 3.79
CA PRO A 64 18.24 14.98 3.69
C PRO A 64 18.75 14.47 5.05
N GLY A 65 18.41 13.23 5.39
CA GLY A 65 18.73 12.58 6.66
C GLY A 65 17.80 12.92 7.82
N GLN A 66 16.95 13.95 7.70
CA GLN A 66 15.95 14.30 8.70
C GLN A 66 14.78 13.30 8.67
N PHE A 67 14.24 12.97 9.84
CA PHE A 67 13.01 12.19 9.90
C PHE A 67 11.81 13.02 9.49
N ILE A 68 10.93 12.42 8.70
CA ILE A 68 9.66 12.99 8.29
C ILE A 68 8.57 12.05 8.76
N ARG A 69 7.59 12.57 9.50
CA ARG A 69 6.41 11.84 9.92
C ARG A 69 5.18 12.34 9.17
N PHE A 70 4.54 11.44 8.43
CA PHE A 70 3.28 11.66 7.74
C PHE A 70 2.16 11.07 8.58
N GLU A 71 1.15 11.86 8.91
CA GLU A 71 -0.12 11.33 9.42
C GLU A 71 -1.05 11.16 8.23
N THR A 72 -1.42 9.92 7.92
CA THR A 72 -2.17 9.56 6.71
C THR A 72 -3.62 9.22 7.03
N ARG A 73 -4.44 9.22 5.98
CA ARG A 73 -5.82 8.73 5.97
C ARG A 73 -5.85 7.34 5.34
N ASP A 74 -6.93 6.59 5.57
CA ASP A 74 -7.21 5.41 4.77
C ASP A 74 -7.45 5.78 3.30
N ALA A 75 -7.26 4.81 2.41
CA ALA A 75 -7.31 4.99 0.95
C ALA A 75 -8.61 5.60 0.42
N LEU A 76 -9.73 5.40 1.15
CA LEU A 76 -11.06 5.78 0.70
C LEU A 76 -11.52 7.16 1.21
N ASP A 77 -10.74 7.82 2.08
CA ASP A 77 -11.17 9.04 2.82
C ASP A 77 -12.55 8.86 3.48
N SER A 78 -12.79 7.65 3.98
CA SER A 78 -14.13 7.14 4.27
C SER A 78 -14.59 7.40 5.71
N ASN A 79 -15.86 7.13 5.98
CA ASN A 79 -16.44 7.09 7.33
C ASN A 79 -16.64 5.64 7.82
N LEU A 80 -15.91 4.68 7.25
CA LEU A 80 -16.05 3.28 7.63
C LEU A 80 -15.56 3.05 9.06
N THR A 81 -16.19 2.10 9.76
CA THR A 81 -15.90 1.75 11.15
C THR A 81 -16.04 0.25 11.37
N LEU A 82 -15.69 -0.25 12.56
CA LEU A 82 -15.93 -1.65 12.96
C LEU A 82 -17.40 -2.11 12.83
N LYS A 83 -18.36 -1.20 12.65
CA LYS A 83 -19.78 -1.49 12.46
C LYS A 83 -20.23 -1.41 11.00
N SER A 84 -19.33 -1.09 10.08
CA SER A 84 -19.68 -0.91 8.67
C SER A 84 -20.11 -2.22 8.03
N GLU A 85 -21.12 -2.11 7.18
CA GLU A 85 -21.76 -3.21 6.48
C GLU A 85 -21.50 -3.11 4.96
N PRO A 86 -21.71 -4.18 4.19
CA PRO A 86 -21.54 -4.16 2.74
C PRO A 86 -22.28 -3.02 2.02
N LYS A 87 -23.43 -2.57 2.53
CA LYS A 87 -24.17 -1.44 1.94
C LYS A 87 -23.41 -0.10 2.04
N ASP A 88 -22.55 0.07 3.04
CA ASP A 88 -21.79 1.30 3.26
C ASP A 88 -20.66 1.43 2.23
N VAL A 89 -20.16 0.30 1.72
CA VAL A 89 -19.18 0.26 0.62
C VAL A 89 -19.76 0.89 -0.66
N LEU A 90 -21.08 0.78 -0.89
CA LEU A 90 -21.74 1.38 -2.05
C LEU A 90 -21.78 2.91 -1.98
N ALA A 91 -21.62 3.50 -0.79
CA ALA A 91 -21.60 4.95 -0.60
C ALA A 91 -20.19 5.56 -0.76
N VAL A 92 -19.16 4.73 -0.96
CA VAL A 92 -17.79 5.18 -1.15
C VAL A 92 -17.65 5.88 -2.50
N ASP A 93 -17.17 7.12 -2.49
CA ASP A 93 -16.84 7.85 -3.71
C ASP A 93 -15.39 7.56 -4.13
N LEU A 94 -15.21 6.62 -5.06
CA LEU A 94 -13.91 6.29 -5.63
C LEU A 94 -13.24 7.46 -6.36
N ASN A 95 -13.89 8.60 -6.55
CA ASN A 95 -13.27 9.78 -7.12
C ASN A 95 -12.43 10.57 -6.09
N LEU A 96 -12.70 10.40 -4.80
CA LEU A 96 -11.94 11.02 -3.71
C LEU A 96 -10.60 10.32 -3.47
N VAL A 97 -10.48 9.07 -3.88
CA VAL A 97 -9.27 8.28 -3.67
C VAL A 97 -8.13 8.74 -4.56
N HIS A 98 -6.88 8.61 -4.12
CA HIS A 98 -6.42 8.38 -2.74
C HIS A 98 -6.15 9.71 -2.02
N PRO A 99 -6.51 9.89 -0.73
CA PRO A 99 -6.06 11.04 0.05
C PRO A 99 -4.57 10.87 0.45
N LEU A 100 -3.71 11.73 -0.06
CA LEU A 100 -2.25 11.68 0.13
C LEU A 100 -1.77 12.85 0.97
N THR A 101 -0.95 12.56 1.98
CA THR A 101 -0.33 13.56 2.84
C THR A 101 0.96 14.07 2.19
N GLY A 102 1.04 15.37 1.90
CA GLY A 102 2.18 15.99 1.23
C GLY A 102 1.77 17.18 0.34
N PRO A 103 2.63 17.60 -0.60
CA PRO A 103 3.99 17.12 -0.85
C PRO A 103 5.04 17.81 0.05
N VAL A 104 6.11 17.10 0.41
CA VAL A 104 7.24 17.62 1.18
C VAL A 104 8.41 17.92 0.25
N HIS A 105 8.95 19.14 0.36
CA HIS A 105 10.13 19.56 -0.40
C HIS A 105 11.41 19.12 0.31
N ILE A 106 12.26 18.38 -0.39
CA ILE A 106 13.56 17.92 0.13
C ILE A 106 14.65 18.89 -0.29
N GLU A 107 15.26 19.55 0.68
CA GLU A 107 16.26 20.60 0.44
C GLU A 107 17.44 20.06 -0.36
N GLY A 108 17.79 20.79 -1.44
CA GLY A 108 18.92 20.45 -2.30
C GLY A 108 18.66 19.34 -3.32
N ALA A 109 17.49 18.68 -3.31
CA ALA A 109 17.14 17.72 -4.35
C ALA A 109 16.72 18.44 -5.64
N LYS A 110 17.11 17.91 -6.79
CA LYS A 110 16.85 18.51 -8.11
C LYS A 110 16.18 17.52 -9.05
N ARG A 111 15.51 18.03 -10.08
CA ARG A 111 15.08 17.17 -11.20
C ARG A 111 16.28 16.36 -11.71
N GLY A 112 16.09 15.07 -11.95
CA GLY A 112 17.14 14.14 -12.38
C GLY A 112 17.90 13.45 -11.23
N ASP A 113 17.71 13.89 -9.99
CA ASP A 113 18.17 13.13 -8.82
C ASP A 113 17.23 11.95 -8.53
N VAL A 114 17.70 11.03 -7.70
CA VAL A 114 16.88 10.00 -7.05
C VAL A 114 16.72 10.34 -5.57
N LEU A 115 15.48 10.32 -5.09
CA LEU A 115 15.16 10.40 -3.68
C LEU A 115 15.10 8.98 -3.11
N ALA A 116 16.05 8.64 -2.25
CA ALA A 116 16.03 7.41 -1.46
C ALA A 116 15.19 7.64 -0.20
N VAL A 117 14.11 6.89 -0.03
CA VAL A 117 13.14 7.00 1.07
C VAL A 117 13.17 5.71 1.88
N THR A 118 13.84 5.74 3.03
CA THR A 118 13.86 4.60 3.96
C THR A 118 12.64 4.64 4.87
N LEU A 119 11.86 3.56 4.89
CA LEU A 119 10.74 3.40 5.82
C LEU A 119 11.27 3.06 7.21
N ILE A 120 10.98 3.89 8.21
CA ILE A 120 11.53 3.78 9.58
C ILE A 120 10.52 3.17 10.55
N ASP A 121 9.26 3.59 10.47
CA ASP A 121 8.20 3.07 11.32
C ASP A 121 6.83 3.28 10.65
N VAL A 122 5.91 2.37 10.93
CA VAL A 122 4.49 2.51 10.65
C VAL A 122 3.75 2.28 11.97
N ASP A 123 3.12 3.34 12.46
CA ASP A 123 2.22 3.30 13.63
C ASP A 123 0.78 3.12 13.10
N PRO A 124 0.22 1.90 13.15
CA PRO A 124 -1.09 1.62 12.58
C PRO A 124 -2.20 2.28 13.41
N ASP A 125 -3.33 2.59 12.78
CA ASP A 125 -4.58 2.83 13.51
C ASP A 125 -5.05 1.53 14.20
N GLN A 126 -6.11 1.60 14.99
CA GLN A 126 -6.74 0.45 15.64
C GLN A 126 -7.83 -0.20 14.78
N TYR A 127 -8.17 0.42 13.65
CA TYR A 127 -9.19 -0.02 12.71
C TYR A 127 -8.64 -0.01 11.28
N GLY A 128 -9.01 -1.03 10.52
CA GLY A 128 -8.81 -1.08 9.08
C GLY A 128 -9.88 -1.90 8.39
N TYR A 129 -9.85 -1.94 7.06
CA TYR A 129 -10.85 -2.67 6.28
C TYR A 129 -10.25 -3.34 5.05
N THR A 130 -10.91 -4.39 4.57
CA THR A 130 -10.76 -4.90 3.21
C THR A 130 -12.13 -4.92 2.58
N THR A 131 -12.26 -4.39 1.36
CA THR A 131 -13.55 -4.27 0.66
C THR A 131 -13.55 -4.99 -0.67
N VAL A 132 -14.73 -5.43 -1.08
CA VAL A 132 -15.04 -5.76 -2.47
C VAL A 132 -15.96 -4.66 -2.97
N VAL A 133 -15.47 -3.86 -3.92
CA VAL A 133 -16.26 -2.80 -4.55
C VAL A 133 -16.80 -3.31 -5.89
N PRO A 134 -18.13 -3.30 -6.13
CA PRO A 134 -18.69 -3.78 -7.40
C PRO A 134 -18.05 -3.13 -8.63
N GLY A 135 -17.64 -3.96 -9.58
CA GLY A 135 -16.97 -3.51 -10.81
C GLY A 135 -15.48 -3.19 -10.67
N PHE A 136 -14.90 -3.39 -9.49
CA PHE A 136 -13.47 -3.17 -9.21
C PHE A 136 -12.80 -4.44 -8.64
N GLY A 137 -11.47 -4.51 -8.73
CA GLY A 137 -10.68 -5.68 -8.34
C GLY A 137 -10.44 -6.71 -9.45
N PHE A 138 -9.61 -7.69 -9.12
CA PHE A 138 -9.05 -8.66 -10.06
C PHE A 138 -10.07 -9.69 -10.57
N LEU A 139 -10.99 -10.10 -9.69
CA LEU A 139 -12.10 -11.03 -9.96
C LEU A 139 -13.47 -10.34 -9.91
N ARG A 140 -13.55 -9.07 -10.32
CA ARG A 140 -14.77 -8.24 -10.32
C ARG A 140 -15.98 -8.86 -11.04
N ASP A 141 -15.73 -9.76 -11.97
CA ASP A 141 -16.74 -10.52 -12.71
C ASP A 141 -17.32 -11.70 -11.90
N LEU A 142 -16.57 -12.23 -10.94
CA LEU A 142 -17.00 -13.33 -10.06
C LEU A 142 -17.55 -12.83 -8.72
N PHE A 143 -17.11 -11.65 -8.29
CA PHE A 143 -17.55 -11.00 -7.04
C PHE A 143 -18.24 -9.65 -7.33
N PRO A 144 -19.44 -9.64 -7.93
CA PRO A 144 -20.11 -8.41 -8.35
C PRO A 144 -20.84 -7.68 -7.22
N LYS A 145 -20.92 -8.28 -6.02
CA LYS A 145 -21.64 -7.72 -4.86
C LYS A 145 -20.67 -7.06 -3.90
N PRO A 146 -21.09 -6.00 -3.20
CA PRO A 146 -20.23 -5.38 -2.21
C PRO A 146 -19.97 -6.34 -1.03
N TYR A 147 -18.79 -6.25 -0.46
CA TYR A 147 -18.43 -6.93 0.78
C TYR A 147 -17.43 -6.08 1.57
N ILE A 148 -17.39 -6.26 2.88
CA ILE A 148 -16.40 -5.62 3.76
C ILE A 148 -16.00 -6.57 4.88
N ALA A 149 -14.70 -6.63 5.16
CA ALA A 149 -14.15 -7.17 6.38
C ALA A 149 -13.53 -6.04 7.20
N ASN A 150 -14.05 -5.82 8.39
CA ASN A 150 -13.58 -4.82 9.34
C ASN A 150 -12.55 -5.47 10.27
N TRP A 151 -11.36 -4.89 10.35
CA TRP A 151 -10.23 -5.42 11.09
C TRP A 151 -9.96 -4.61 12.35
N LYS A 152 -9.78 -5.31 13.47
CA LYS A 152 -9.21 -4.78 14.72
C LYS A 152 -7.70 -4.93 14.63
N LEU A 153 -6.99 -3.82 14.69
CA LEU A 153 -5.56 -3.75 14.41
C LEU A 153 -4.75 -3.59 15.71
N THR A 154 -3.61 -4.25 15.76
CA THR A 154 -2.59 -4.08 16.81
C THR A 154 -1.21 -3.97 16.15
N ARG A 155 -0.13 -3.71 16.90
CA ARG A 155 1.23 -3.79 16.32
C ARG A 155 1.72 -5.21 16.01
N ARG A 156 0.88 -6.23 16.18
CA ARG A 156 1.25 -7.65 16.01
C ARG A 156 0.42 -8.35 14.95
N GLU A 157 -0.90 -8.21 15.05
CA GLU A 157 -1.83 -8.88 14.15
C GLU A 157 -3.16 -8.11 14.01
N ALA A 158 -3.81 -8.35 12.87
CA ALA A 158 -5.16 -7.94 12.54
C ALA A 158 -6.11 -9.14 12.66
N VAL A 159 -7.28 -8.90 13.26
CA VAL A 159 -8.35 -9.88 13.41
C VAL A 159 -9.71 -9.29 13.03
N SER A 160 -10.61 -10.11 12.52
CA SER A 160 -11.96 -9.68 12.15
C SER A 160 -13.01 -10.65 12.68
N ASP A 161 -14.08 -10.13 13.27
CA ASP A 161 -15.23 -10.95 13.69
C ASP A 161 -16.01 -11.50 12.47
N GLN A 162 -15.85 -10.85 11.30
CA GLN A 162 -16.48 -11.27 10.04
C GLN A 162 -15.69 -12.37 9.33
N ILE A 163 -14.44 -12.63 9.73
CA ILE A 163 -13.60 -13.70 9.20
C ILE A 163 -12.97 -14.46 10.38
N PRO A 164 -13.78 -15.23 11.13
CA PRO A 164 -13.31 -15.88 12.35
C PRO A 164 -12.18 -16.87 12.06
N GLY A 165 -11.23 -16.94 13.00
CA GLY A 165 -10.09 -17.86 12.92
C GLY A 165 -8.95 -17.40 12.01
N VAL A 166 -9.00 -16.18 11.47
CA VAL A 166 -7.90 -15.58 10.69
C VAL A 166 -7.18 -14.52 11.51
N ARG A 167 -5.84 -14.60 11.55
CA ARG A 167 -4.95 -13.61 12.17
C ARG A 167 -3.87 -13.21 11.17
N VAL A 168 -3.92 -11.99 10.67
CA VAL A 168 -2.95 -11.50 9.68
C VAL A 168 -1.82 -10.75 10.40
N PRO A 169 -0.54 -11.15 10.26
CA PRO A 169 0.56 -10.47 10.93
C PRO A 169 0.76 -9.04 10.40
N PHE A 170 1.20 -8.15 11.28
CA PHE A 170 1.52 -6.77 10.89
C PHE A 170 2.75 -6.72 9.99
N ASN A 171 2.57 -6.24 8.75
CA ASN A 171 3.63 -6.05 7.77
C ASN A 171 3.41 -4.72 7.03
N GLY A 172 3.23 -3.64 7.81
CA GLY A 172 2.75 -2.38 7.28
C GLY A 172 3.73 -1.70 6.31
N PHE A 173 3.18 -1.10 5.25
CA PHE A 173 3.93 -0.36 4.24
C PHE A 173 3.05 0.73 3.60
N MET A 174 3.67 1.58 2.78
CA MET A 174 2.99 2.66 2.04
C MET A 174 2.53 2.10 0.68
N GLY A 175 1.24 1.85 0.47
CA GLY A 175 0.67 1.46 -0.83
C GLY A 175 0.89 2.55 -1.86
N THR A 176 0.59 3.81 -1.48
CA THR A 176 0.94 5.00 -2.24
C THR A 176 2.10 5.80 -1.65
N VAL A 177 3.23 5.82 -2.36
CA VAL A 177 4.38 6.70 -2.07
C VAL A 177 5.07 7.14 -3.35
N GLY A 178 5.39 8.43 -3.48
CA GLY A 178 5.95 8.94 -4.71
C GLY A 178 6.49 10.37 -4.63
N THR A 179 7.00 10.83 -5.76
CA THR A 179 7.43 12.22 -6.01
C THR A 179 6.43 12.91 -6.94
N LEU A 180 6.33 14.23 -6.87
CA LEU A 180 5.50 14.97 -7.83
C LEU A 180 6.05 14.78 -9.25
N PRO A 181 5.17 14.59 -10.25
CA PRO A 181 5.58 14.59 -11.64
C PRO A 181 6.01 15.99 -12.09
N GLY A 182 6.79 16.06 -13.16
CA GLY A 182 7.02 17.29 -13.91
C GLY A 182 5.99 17.44 -15.03
N LYS A 183 5.99 18.60 -15.69
CA LYS A 183 5.11 18.86 -16.83
C LYS A 183 5.23 17.83 -17.97
N PRO A 184 6.45 17.44 -18.41
CA PRO A 184 6.59 16.43 -19.47
C PRO A 184 5.99 15.07 -19.09
N GLU A 185 6.13 14.68 -17.82
CA GLU A 185 5.57 13.43 -17.32
C GLU A 185 4.04 13.47 -17.32
N VAL A 186 3.44 14.56 -16.83
CA VAL A 186 1.98 14.74 -16.85
C VAL A 186 1.43 14.66 -18.27
N GLU A 187 2.04 15.36 -19.24
CA GLU A 187 1.63 15.34 -20.64
C GLU A 187 1.70 13.93 -21.24
N ALA A 188 2.80 13.21 -21.02
CA ALA A 188 2.99 11.86 -21.53
C ALA A 188 2.00 10.85 -20.96
N TRP A 189 1.72 10.94 -19.65
CA TRP A 189 0.81 10.02 -18.97
C TRP A 189 -0.65 10.24 -19.36
N LEU A 190 -1.08 11.50 -19.46
CA LEU A 190 -2.40 11.85 -19.99
C LEU A 190 -2.57 11.34 -21.42
N ALA A 191 -1.57 11.51 -22.28
CA ALA A 191 -1.64 11.08 -23.67
C ALA A 191 -1.84 9.56 -23.81
N ARG A 192 -1.02 8.74 -23.13
CA ARG A 192 -1.10 7.28 -23.24
C ARG A 192 -2.37 6.70 -22.59
N GLU A 193 -2.81 7.28 -21.46
CA GLU A 193 -4.03 6.82 -20.79
C GLU A 193 -5.29 7.23 -21.55
N LYS A 194 -5.29 8.42 -22.16
CA LYS A 194 -6.34 8.83 -23.09
C LYS A 194 -6.42 7.89 -24.29
N GLN A 195 -5.29 7.57 -24.91
CA GLN A 195 -5.24 6.63 -26.04
C GLN A 195 -5.82 5.27 -25.65
N LEU A 196 -5.45 4.73 -24.49
CA LEU A 196 -6.00 3.47 -23.99
C LEU A 196 -7.52 3.54 -23.77
N GLY A 197 -8.00 4.62 -23.14
CA GLY A 197 -9.43 4.85 -22.92
C GLY A 197 -10.23 4.98 -24.22
N GLU A 198 -9.69 5.69 -25.22
CA GLU A 198 -10.28 5.82 -26.56
C GLU A 198 -10.35 4.48 -27.30
N ALA A 199 -9.42 3.56 -27.03
CA ALA A 199 -9.44 2.19 -27.52
C ALA A 199 -10.38 1.26 -26.74
N GLY A 200 -11.13 1.77 -25.74
CA GLY A 200 -12.05 1.00 -24.91
C GLY A 200 -11.39 0.28 -23.73
N GLY A 201 -10.07 0.47 -23.53
CA GLY A 201 -9.36 -0.02 -22.36
C GLY A 201 -9.73 0.74 -21.09
N VAL A 202 -9.41 0.17 -19.93
CA VAL A 202 -9.70 0.82 -18.65
C VAL A 202 -8.63 1.90 -18.37
N ALA A 203 -9.04 3.16 -18.42
CA ALA A 203 -8.25 4.32 -18.02
C ALA A 203 -9.12 5.29 -17.21
N LEU A 204 -8.49 6.05 -16.31
CA LEU A 204 -9.18 6.95 -15.38
C LEU A 204 -8.79 8.40 -15.67
N PRO A 205 -9.53 9.10 -16.56
CA PRO A 205 -9.18 10.45 -16.96
C PRO A 205 -9.29 11.44 -15.77
N PRO A 206 -8.69 12.64 -15.91
CA PRO A 206 -8.87 13.71 -14.95
C PRO A 206 -10.35 13.98 -14.64
N GLN A 207 -10.68 14.00 -13.36
CA GLN A 207 -12.02 14.29 -12.86
C GLN A 207 -11.94 15.47 -11.87
N PRO A 208 -12.37 16.68 -12.27
CA PRO A 208 -12.27 17.89 -11.44
C PRO A 208 -13.16 17.90 -10.20
N THR A 209 -14.34 17.28 -10.25
CA THR A 209 -15.21 17.19 -9.07
C THR A 209 -14.45 16.48 -7.95
N GLY A 210 -14.50 16.98 -6.72
CA GLY A 210 -13.79 16.38 -5.57
C GLY A 210 -12.25 16.38 -5.66
N ALA A 211 -11.64 17.00 -6.68
CA ALA A 211 -10.20 16.99 -6.87
C ALA A 211 -9.50 18.05 -6.00
N LEU A 212 -8.40 17.63 -5.35
CA LEU A 212 -7.64 18.42 -4.39
C LEU A 212 -6.16 18.49 -4.78
N PRO A 213 -5.52 19.67 -4.64
CA PRO A 213 -6.08 20.94 -4.16
C PRO A 213 -7.07 21.58 -5.16
N ALA A 214 -8.22 22.04 -4.67
CA ALA A 214 -9.32 22.53 -5.52
C ALA A 214 -8.93 23.73 -6.40
N ALA A 215 -8.04 24.61 -5.91
CA ALA A 215 -7.54 25.75 -6.68
C ALA A 215 -6.74 25.35 -7.94
N VAL A 216 -6.18 24.14 -7.97
CA VAL A 216 -5.44 23.60 -9.12
C VAL A 216 -6.31 22.64 -9.92
N CYS A 217 -6.95 21.68 -9.25
CA CYS A 217 -7.60 20.55 -9.90
C CYS A 217 -9.12 20.59 -9.88
N GLY A 218 -9.73 21.43 -9.06
CA GLY A 218 -11.19 21.50 -8.91
C GLY A 218 -11.90 21.99 -10.17
N PRO A 219 -13.25 22.06 -10.20
CA PRO A 219 -14.02 22.46 -11.39
C PRO A 219 -13.65 23.87 -11.93
N ASN A 220 -13.19 24.74 -11.04
CA ASN A 220 -12.70 26.10 -11.32
C ASN A 220 -11.17 26.22 -11.17
N GLY A 221 -10.46 25.11 -11.01
CA GLY A 221 -9.03 25.07 -10.80
C GLY A 221 -8.25 25.37 -12.08
N SER A 222 -7.02 25.88 -11.93
CA SER A 222 -6.19 26.34 -13.04
C SER A 222 -5.79 25.25 -14.03
N ASN A 223 -5.78 23.98 -13.62
CA ASN A 223 -5.32 22.82 -14.40
C ASN A 223 -6.29 21.63 -14.30
N LYS A 224 -7.59 21.90 -14.19
CA LYS A 224 -8.63 20.88 -13.97
C LYS A 224 -8.61 19.68 -14.94
N GLY A 225 -8.20 19.92 -16.19
CA GLY A 225 -8.11 18.89 -17.24
C GLY A 225 -6.77 18.13 -17.26
N GLU A 226 -5.83 18.46 -16.38
CA GLU A 226 -4.47 17.90 -16.38
C GLU A 226 -4.13 17.15 -15.08
N CYS A 227 -5.01 17.19 -14.08
CA CYS A 227 -4.78 16.55 -12.79
C CYS A 227 -5.07 15.04 -12.85
N LEU A 228 -4.00 14.25 -12.85
CA LEU A 228 -4.06 12.79 -12.96
C LEU A 228 -4.68 12.15 -11.71
N ARG A 229 -5.43 11.08 -11.91
CA ARG A 229 -5.89 10.19 -10.83
C ARG A 229 -4.70 9.45 -10.21
N THR A 230 -4.77 9.21 -8.90
CA THR A 230 -3.71 8.56 -8.12
C THR A 230 -3.81 7.04 -8.11
N ILE A 231 -4.88 6.46 -8.69
CA ILE A 231 -5.14 5.01 -8.75
C ILE A 231 -4.05 4.22 -9.49
N PRO A 232 -3.66 4.51 -10.74
CA PRO A 232 -2.63 3.70 -11.39
C PRO A 232 -1.23 4.11 -10.93
N PRO A 233 -0.32 3.14 -10.66
CA PRO A 233 1.10 3.42 -10.48
C PRO A 233 1.71 3.98 -11.76
N ARG A 234 2.74 4.82 -11.60
CA ARG A 234 3.51 5.39 -12.71
C ARG A 234 4.99 5.44 -12.35
N GLU A 235 5.78 6.05 -13.21
CA GLU A 235 7.22 6.12 -13.09
C GLU A 235 7.69 6.93 -11.87
N ASN A 236 6.83 7.78 -11.29
CA ASN A 236 7.07 8.48 -10.02
C ASN A 236 6.80 7.65 -8.77
N GLY A 237 6.49 6.35 -8.94
CA GLY A 237 5.88 5.53 -7.89
C GLY A 237 4.38 5.78 -7.85
N GLY A 238 3.90 6.36 -6.76
CA GLY A 238 2.48 6.47 -6.51
C GLY A 238 1.94 5.15 -5.96
N ASN A 239 0.77 4.74 -6.43
CA ASN A 239 -0.02 3.60 -5.93
C ASN A 239 0.53 2.27 -6.47
N MET A 240 1.65 1.82 -5.90
CA MET A 240 2.38 0.66 -6.40
C MET A 240 1.96 -0.65 -5.75
N ASP A 241 1.51 -0.59 -4.49
CA ASP A 241 0.96 -1.75 -3.77
C ASP A 241 1.94 -2.94 -3.71
N VAL A 242 3.23 -2.61 -3.59
CA VAL A 242 4.33 -3.58 -3.48
C VAL A 242 4.60 -3.87 -2.01
N LYS A 243 3.99 -4.94 -1.49
CA LYS A 243 4.06 -5.32 -0.07
C LYS A 243 5.46 -5.54 0.48
N GLN A 244 6.45 -5.71 -0.37
CA GLN A 244 7.85 -5.89 0.01
C GLN A 244 8.47 -4.61 0.59
N MET A 245 7.83 -3.44 0.43
CA MET A 245 8.29 -2.12 0.90
C MET A 245 8.06 -1.88 2.41
N VAL A 246 8.34 -2.88 3.24
CA VAL A 246 8.15 -2.83 4.70
C VAL A 246 9.25 -2.05 5.43
N VAL A 247 9.07 -1.86 6.75
CA VAL A 247 10.02 -1.16 7.62
C VAL A 247 11.46 -1.65 7.41
N GLY A 248 12.36 -0.70 7.19
CA GLY A 248 13.79 -0.92 6.94
C GLY A 248 14.16 -1.07 5.45
N THR A 249 13.18 -1.15 4.54
CA THR A 249 13.45 -1.02 3.10
C THR A 249 13.66 0.45 2.71
N THR A 250 14.37 0.67 1.60
CA THR A 250 14.57 1.98 1.00
C THR A 250 14.04 2.00 -0.42
N LEU A 251 13.01 2.80 -0.65
CA LEU A 251 12.45 3.05 -1.97
C LEU A 251 13.27 4.15 -2.67
N LEU A 252 13.56 3.95 -3.95
CA LEU A 252 14.29 4.87 -4.79
C LEU A 252 13.30 5.47 -5.79
N LEU A 253 13.09 6.78 -5.72
CA LEU A 253 12.12 7.50 -6.54
C LEU A 253 12.83 8.55 -7.41
N PRO A 254 12.56 8.62 -8.72
CA PRO A 254 13.09 9.70 -9.55
C PRO A 254 12.46 11.05 -9.15
N CYS A 255 13.26 12.12 -9.15
CA CYS A 255 12.78 13.47 -8.94
C CYS A 255 12.49 14.16 -10.28
N TYR A 256 11.23 14.52 -10.49
CA TYR A 256 10.81 15.23 -11.72
C TYR A 256 10.70 16.74 -11.54
N VAL A 257 10.70 17.22 -10.30
CA VAL A 257 10.70 18.64 -9.94
C VAL A 257 11.76 18.91 -8.87
N ASP A 258 12.16 20.17 -8.73
CA ASP A 258 13.08 20.58 -7.67
C ASP A 258 12.48 20.35 -6.28
N GLY A 259 13.24 19.70 -5.42
CA GLY A 259 12.81 19.20 -4.11
C GLY A 259 11.96 17.93 -4.15
N CYS A 260 11.74 17.34 -5.33
CA CYS A 260 11.00 16.10 -5.61
C CYS A 260 9.51 16.09 -5.25
N GLY A 261 9.10 16.73 -4.15
CA GLY A 261 7.71 16.74 -3.68
C GLY A 261 7.25 15.36 -3.21
N LEU A 262 7.86 14.86 -2.13
CA LEU A 262 7.55 13.55 -1.55
C LEU A 262 6.15 13.53 -0.94
N PHE A 263 5.36 12.50 -1.23
CA PHE A 263 4.06 12.27 -0.61
C PHE A 263 3.87 10.82 -0.21
N VAL A 264 2.96 10.61 0.75
CA VAL A 264 2.62 9.29 1.29
C VAL A 264 1.12 9.24 1.60
N GLY A 265 0.47 8.12 1.31
CA GLY A 265 -0.91 7.84 1.71
C GLY A 265 -1.17 6.34 1.57
N ASP A 266 -2.45 5.95 1.70
CA ASP A 266 -2.88 4.59 1.35
C ASP A 266 -2.00 3.52 2.04
N VAL A 267 -1.99 3.58 3.38
CA VAL A 267 -1.09 2.76 4.17
C VAL A 267 -1.80 1.44 4.47
N HIS A 268 -1.15 0.35 4.10
CA HIS A 268 -1.69 -0.99 4.30
C HIS A 268 -1.12 -1.55 5.59
N TYR A 269 -1.97 -2.15 6.41
CA TYR A 269 -1.55 -2.93 7.56
C TYR A 269 -0.85 -4.23 7.14
N ALA A 270 -1.42 -4.88 6.13
CA ALA A 270 -0.91 -6.05 5.44
C ALA A 270 -1.61 -6.18 4.09
N GLN A 271 -0.93 -6.82 3.13
CA GLN A 271 -1.44 -7.08 1.80
C GLN A 271 -0.86 -8.42 1.28
N GLY A 272 -1.66 -9.15 0.51
CA GLY A 272 -1.20 -10.23 -0.36
C GLY A 272 -0.59 -9.68 -1.67
N ASP A 273 0.20 -10.48 -2.38
CA ASP A 273 0.67 -10.05 -3.71
C ASP A 273 -0.51 -9.90 -4.68
N GLY A 274 -0.57 -8.76 -5.38
CA GLY A 274 -1.57 -8.45 -6.40
C GLY A 274 -2.84 -7.75 -5.88
N GLU A 275 -2.97 -7.55 -4.55
CA GLU A 275 -4.08 -6.80 -3.94
C GLU A 275 -5.45 -7.15 -4.54
N VAL A 276 -5.73 -8.45 -4.60
CA VAL A 276 -6.66 -8.98 -5.60
C VAL A 276 -8.09 -8.48 -5.45
N ALA A 277 -8.55 -8.15 -4.23
CA ALA A 277 -9.88 -7.56 -4.00
C ALA A 277 -9.98 -6.08 -4.43
N GLY A 278 -8.85 -5.47 -4.80
CA GLY A 278 -8.69 -4.03 -5.06
C GLY A 278 -8.44 -3.21 -3.78
N THR A 279 -8.41 -3.85 -2.62
CA THR A 279 -7.99 -3.20 -1.36
C THR A 279 -7.21 -4.20 -0.52
N ALA A 280 -6.31 -3.68 0.30
CA ALA A 280 -5.54 -4.42 1.29
C ALA A 280 -6.30 -4.52 2.63
N ILE A 281 -5.58 -4.66 3.74
CA ILE A 281 -6.08 -4.18 5.04
C ILE A 281 -5.74 -2.69 5.13
N GLU A 282 -6.64 -1.86 4.61
CA GLU A 282 -6.51 -0.41 4.55
C GLU A 282 -6.60 0.23 5.92
N MET A 283 -5.78 1.25 6.20
CA MET A 283 -5.85 1.99 7.45
C MET A 283 -5.32 3.43 7.32
N ALA A 284 -5.73 4.27 8.26
CA ALA A 284 -4.93 5.44 8.61
C ALA A 284 -3.66 5.01 9.36
N ALA A 285 -2.61 5.83 9.32
CA ALA A 285 -1.38 5.54 10.05
C ALA A 285 -0.56 6.79 10.34
N LYS A 286 0.46 6.64 11.20
CA LYS A 286 1.60 7.57 11.24
C LYS A 286 2.81 6.87 10.66
N VAL A 287 3.29 7.35 9.53
CA VAL A 287 4.43 6.78 8.83
C VAL A 287 5.64 7.65 9.05
N THR A 288 6.74 7.07 9.53
CA THR A 288 8.02 7.78 9.70
C THR A 288 8.99 7.30 8.62
N VAL A 289 9.56 8.23 7.86
CA VAL A 289 10.57 7.96 6.84
C VAL A 289 11.82 8.80 7.06
N ARG A 290 12.92 8.40 6.42
CA ARG A 290 14.14 9.21 6.30
C ARG A 290 14.55 9.27 4.84
N THR A 291 14.98 10.45 4.38
CA THR A 291 15.35 10.64 2.97
C THR A 291 16.85 10.81 2.76
N ALA A 292 17.35 10.45 1.59
CA ALA A 292 18.68 10.78 1.10
C ALA A 292 18.62 11.10 -0.41
N ILE A 293 19.58 11.87 -0.92
CA ILE A 293 19.65 12.25 -2.33
C ILE A 293 20.76 11.48 -3.02
N ARG A 294 20.41 10.85 -4.14
CA ARG A 294 21.31 10.15 -5.06
C ARG A 294 21.44 10.97 -6.34
N LYS A 295 22.51 11.74 -6.44
CA LYS A 295 22.68 12.80 -7.45
C LYS A 295 22.74 12.27 -8.89
N GLY A 296 21.91 12.84 -9.77
CA GLY A 296 21.90 12.52 -11.20
C GLY A 296 21.53 11.07 -11.58
N MET A 297 21.07 10.26 -10.63
CA MET A 297 20.85 8.83 -10.85
C MET A 297 19.51 8.50 -11.53
N ALA A 298 18.61 9.47 -11.75
CA ALA A 298 17.29 9.19 -12.32
C ALA A 298 17.38 8.66 -13.76
N ALA A 299 18.46 8.97 -14.49
CA ALA A 299 18.71 8.45 -15.83
C ALA A 299 18.85 6.91 -15.88
N MET A 300 19.13 6.26 -14.74
CA MET A 300 19.20 4.80 -14.63
C MET A 300 17.83 4.15 -14.35
N MET A 301 16.78 4.95 -14.14
CA MET A 301 15.44 4.50 -13.77
C MET A 301 14.46 4.79 -14.90
N LYS A 302 14.55 3.99 -15.97
CA LYS A 302 13.79 4.23 -17.22
C LYS A 302 12.32 3.81 -17.15
N SER A 303 12.02 2.79 -16.35
CA SER A 303 10.72 2.12 -16.36
C SER A 303 9.92 2.32 -15.08
N GLY A 304 10.54 2.79 -14.01
CA GLY A 304 9.87 2.98 -12.73
C GLY A 304 10.82 3.03 -11.54
N PRO A 305 10.26 3.11 -10.33
CA PRO A 305 11.01 3.12 -9.09
C PRO A 305 11.70 1.78 -8.80
N HIS A 306 12.75 1.83 -7.99
CA HIS A 306 13.47 0.64 -7.49
C HIS A 306 13.35 0.61 -5.97
N PHE A 307 13.54 -0.53 -5.32
CA PHE A 307 13.69 -0.58 -3.87
C PHE A 307 14.81 -1.53 -3.48
N GLU A 308 15.43 -1.25 -2.34
CA GLU A 308 16.51 -2.03 -1.76
C GLU A 308 16.15 -2.39 -0.32
N GLY A 309 16.58 -3.57 0.10
CA GLY A 309 16.27 -4.13 1.42
C GLY A 309 17.25 -5.22 1.80
N GLY A 310 16.94 -5.95 2.86
CA GLY A 310 17.75 -7.05 3.37
C GLY A 310 16.89 -8.22 3.81
N SER A 311 17.09 -8.68 5.05
CA SER A 311 16.41 -9.86 5.60
C SER A 311 14.91 -9.69 5.82
N GLN A 312 14.34 -8.50 5.65
CA GLN A 312 12.91 -8.23 5.81
C GLN A 312 12.05 -9.14 4.92
N LEU A 313 12.50 -9.42 3.69
CA LEU A 313 11.79 -10.31 2.77
C LEU A 313 11.64 -11.73 3.32
N LYS A 314 12.58 -12.20 4.15
CA LYS A 314 12.48 -13.50 4.80
C LYS A 314 11.35 -13.52 5.84
N GLY A 315 11.11 -12.39 6.51
CA GLY A 315 10.01 -12.24 7.46
C GLY A 315 8.62 -12.18 6.82
N LEU A 316 8.55 -11.91 5.51
CA LEU A 316 7.31 -11.94 4.73
C LEU A 316 6.99 -13.34 4.18
N ALA A 317 7.97 -14.23 4.12
CA ALA A 317 7.77 -15.58 3.62
C ALA A 317 7.10 -16.44 4.71
N PRO A 318 6.10 -17.27 4.35
CA PRO A 318 5.53 -18.22 5.30
C PRO A 318 6.51 -19.32 5.68
N ASP A 319 6.41 -19.84 6.91
CA ASP A 319 7.11 -21.05 7.33
C ASP A 319 6.38 -22.30 6.78
N ARG A 320 5.05 -22.24 6.70
CA ARG A 320 4.15 -23.27 6.18
C ARG A 320 3.12 -22.64 5.26
N PHE A 321 2.91 -23.24 4.09
CA PHE A 321 1.95 -22.73 3.14
C PHE A 321 1.19 -23.84 2.43
N TYR A 322 0.00 -23.50 1.95
CA TYR A 322 -0.68 -24.24 0.89
C TYR A 322 -0.57 -23.44 -0.41
N ALA A 323 -0.39 -24.10 -1.54
CA ALA A 323 -0.28 -23.43 -2.83
C ALA A 323 -1.17 -24.07 -3.88
N THR A 324 -1.78 -23.24 -4.71
CA THR A 324 -2.46 -23.63 -5.95
C THR A 324 -1.68 -23.09 -7.14
N VAL A 325 -1.76 -23.77 -8.28
CA VAL A 325 -1.06 -23.37 -9.51
C VAL A 325 -2.09 -23.15 -10.60
N GLY A 326 -1.98 -22.02 -11.29
CA GLY A 326 -2.82 -21.65 -12.42
C GLY A 326 -2.02 -21.56 -13.72
N TYR A 327 -2.73 -21.84 -14.81
CA TYR A 327 -2.28 -21.76 -16.19
C TYR A 327 -3.26 -20.90 -17.00
N PRO A 328 -2.89 -20.39 -18.18
CA PRO A 328 -3.74 -19.46 -18.92
C PRO A 328 -4.86 -20.16 -19.71
N LEU A 329 -5.65 -20.96 -19.00
CA LEU A 329 -6.75 -21.72 -19.55
C LEU A 329 -8.07 -20.99 -19.28
N LYS A 330 -9.01 -21.07 -20.23
CA LYS A 330 -10.35 -20.49 -20.11
C LYS A 330 -11.38 -21.41 -20.76
N LYS A 331 -12.67 -21.16 -20.52
CA LYS A 331 -13.73 -21.91 -21.21
C LYS A 331 -13.87 -21.44 -22.66
N ALA A 332 -14.25 -22.34 -23.55
CA ALA A 332 -14.65 -21.96 -24.91
C ALA A 332 -15.90 -21.06 -24.84
N GLY A 333 -15.90 -19.97 -25.60
CA GLY A 333 -16.95 -18.94 -25.59
C GLY A 333 -16.77 -17.85 -24.54
N GLU A 334 -15.92 -18.06 -23.53
CA GLU A 334 -15.63 -17.05 -22.50
C GLU A 334 -14.66 -15.98 -23.02
N VAL A 335 -14.93 -14.71 -22.71
CA VAL A 335 -14.00 -13.60 -22.92
C VAL A 335 -13.71 -12.96 -21.56
N LEU A 336 -12.45 -12.99 -21.15
CA LEU A 336 -12.06 -12.48 -19.84
C LEU A 336 -12.12 -10.95 -19.80
N PRO A 337 -12.52 -10.32 -18.67
CA PRO A 337 -12.82 -8.89 -18.63
C PRO A 337 -11.70 -7.94 -19.06
N TYR A 338 -10.43 -8.36 -18.90
CA TYR A 338 -9.27 -7.52 -19.22
C TYR A 338 -8.87 -7.57 -20.70
N VAL A 339 -9.42 -8.50 -21.50
CA VAL A 339 -9.19 -8.55 -22.96
C VAL A 339 -10.40 -8.10 -23.78
N THR A 340 -11.52 -7.76 -23.13
CA THR A 340 -12.76 -7.36 -23.81
C THR A 340 -12.54 -6.19 -24.77
N TYR A 341 -11.72 -5.21 -24.40
CA TYR A 341 -11.44 -4.02 -25.22
C TYR A 341 -10.68 -4.33 -26.52
N LEU A 342 -10.06 -5.52 -26.63
CA LEU A 342 -9.39 -5.94 -27.86
C LEU A 342 -10.39 -6.34 -28.96
N ASP A 343 -11.67 -6.56 -28.61
CA ASP A 343 -12.78 -6.93 -29.51
C ASP A 343 -12.40 -8.01 -30.55
N SER A 344 -11.59 -8.99 -30.11
CA SER A 344 -11.00 -9.97 -31.01
C SER A 344 -11.87 -11.21 -31.13
N LYS A 345 -12.38 -11.45 -32.34
CA LYS A 345 -13.12 -12.68 -32.69
C LYS A 345 -12.31 -13.97 -32.51
N LYS A 346 -10.98 -13.87 -32.35
CA LYS A 346 -10.10 -15.02 -32.11
C LYS A 346 -10.13 -15.50 -30.65
N ILE A 347 -10.45 -14.63 -29.70
CA ILE A 347 -10.31 -14.94 -28.26
C ILE A 347 -11.43 -15.88 -27.80
N ALA A 348 -12.68 -15.57 -28.11
CA ALA A 348 -13.84 -16.32 -27.64
C ALA A 348 -13.74 -17.84 -27.86
N PRO A 349 -13.43 -18.37 -29.06
CA PRO A 349 -13.40 -19.82 -29.30
C PRO A 349 -12.23 -20.55 -28.64
N LEU A 350 -11.18 -19.87 -28.19
CA LEU A 350 -10.01 -20.51 -27.59
C LEU A 350 -10.31 -21.09 -26.21
N THR A 351 -9.53 -22.08 -25.80
CA THR A 351 -9.51 -22.62 -24.43
C THR A 351 -8.19 -22.33 -23.70
N ASN A 352 -7.26 -21.67 -24.38
CA ASN A 352 -5.93 -21.30 -23.89
C ASN A 352 -5.56 -19.93 -24.47
N LEU A 353 -4.95 -19.07 -23.66
CA LEU A 353 -4.37 -17.79 -24.07
C LEU A 353 -2.84 -17.87 -23.91
N SER A 354 -2.12 -17.93 -25.04
CA SER A 354 -0.66 -18.05 -25.02
C SER A 354 -0.02 -16.91 -24.22
N GLU A 355 0.87 -17.26 -23.30
CA GLU A 355 1.70 -16.31 -22.53
C GLU A 355 0.89 -15.32 -21.66
N ASP A 356 -0.38 -15.63 -21.38
CA ASP A 356 -1.26 -14.76 -20.60
C ASP A 356 -1.09 -14.97 -19.09
N LEU A 357 -0.18 -14.20 -18.50
CA LEU A 357 0.07 -14.23 -17.06
C LEU A 357 -1.17 -13.85 -16.23
N THR A 358 -2.06 -13.00 -16.77
CA THR A 358 -3.28 -12.57 -16.07
C THR A 358 -4.26 -13.73 -15.94
N ALA A 359 -4.47 -14.50 -17.02
CA ALA A 359 -5.30 -15.70 -16.98
C ALA A 359 -4.73 -16.74 -16.00
N ALA A 360 -3.41 -16.97 -16.03
CA ALA A 360 -2.75 -17.90 -15.10
C ALA A 360 -2.90 -17.47 -13.63
N ALA A 361 -2.72 -16.19 -13.33
CA ALA A 361 -2.93 -15.64 -11.98
C ALA A 361 -4.38 -15.77 -11.53
N ARG A 362 -5.35 -15.50 -12.41
CA ARG A 362 -6.78 -15.69 -12.11
C ARG A 362 -7.09 -17.13 -11.77
N ALA A 363 -6.60 -18.09 -12.56
CA ALA A 363 -6.82 -19.51 -12.30
C ALA A 363 -6.22 -19.95 -10.94
N ALA A 364 -4.99 -19.54 -10.63
CA ALA A 364 -4.35 -19.86 -9.36
C ALA A 364 -5.17 -19.31 -8.16
N LEU A 365 -5.61 -18.07 -8.28
CA LEU A 365 -6.40 -17.41 -7.24
C LEU A 365 -7.78 -18.07 -7.04
N ILE A 366 -8.48 -18.38 -8.12
CA ILE A 366 -9.80 -19.04 -8.06
C ILE A 366 -9.68 -20.40 -7.36
N GLU A 367 -8.66 -21.20 -7.69
CA GLU A 367 -8.40 -22.47 -7.01
C GLU A 367 -8.08 -22.28 -5.51
N MET A 368 -7.37 -21.20 -5.14
CA MET A 368 -7.08 -20.89 -3.74
C MET A 368 -8.35 -20.53 -2.97
N ILE A 369 -9.21 -19.70 -3.56
CA ILE A 369 -10.52 -19.34 -3.00
C ILE A 369 -11.35 -20.61 -2.81
N ASP A 370 -11.42 -21.47 -3.82
CA ASP A 370 -12.13 -22.74 -3.76
C ASP A 370 -11.61 -23.66 -2.65
N TRP A 371 -10.28 -23.73 -2.47
CA TRP A 371 -9.68 -24.50 -1.38
C TRP A 371 -10.05 -23.93 -0.01
N LEU A 372 -9.99 -22.61 0.18
CA LEU A 372 -10.41 -21.94 1.42
C LEU A 372 -11.88 -22.23 1.74
N VAL A 373 -12.76 -22.15 0.73
CA VAL A 373 -14.18 -22.48 0.88
C VAL A 373 -14.36 -23.95 1.29
N LYS A 374 -13.78 -24.88 0.54
CA LYS A 374 -14.00 -26.33 0.72
C LYS A 374 -13.34 -26.90 1.98
N THR A 375 -12.19 -26.35 2.40
CA THR A 375 -11.37 -26.94 3.47
C THR A 375 -11.35 -26.13 4.76
N LYS A 376 -11.63 -24.82 4.70
CA LYS A 376 -11.70 -23.94 5.87
C LYS A 376 -13.12 -23.46 6.20
N GLY A 377 -14.08 -23.63 5.27
CA GLY A 377 -15.49 -23.33 5.51
C GLY A 377 -15.85 -21.85 5.39
N TYR A 378 -15.01 -21.04 4.75
CA TYR A 378 -15.30 -19.62 4.48
C TYR A 378 -16.31 -19.47 3.33
N SER A 379 -17.05 -18.35 3.31
CA SER A 379 -17.79 -17.93 2.12
C SER A 379 -16.83 -17.55 1.00
N GLY A 380 -17.33 -17.45 -0.23
CA GLY A 380 -16.51 -16.97 -1.36
C GLY A 380 -15.94 -15.58 -1.11
N GLU A 381 -16.74 -14.66 -0.59
CA GLU A 381 -16.31 -13.28 -0.29
C GLU A 381 -15.27 -13.25 0.83
N GLN A 382 -15.47 -14.03 1.91
CA GLN A 382 -14.50 -14.19 2.99
C GLN A 382 -13.17 -14.72 2.45
N ALA A 383 -13.20 -15.79 1.65
CA ALA A 383 -12.01 -16.36 1.04
C ALA A 383 -11.29 -15.35 0.13
N TYR A 384 -12.04 -14.57 -0.65
CA TYR A 384 -11.47 -13.55 -1.53
C TYR A 384 -10.77 -12.43 -0.75
N VAL A 385 -11.39 -11.89 0.31
CA VAL A 385 -10.72 -10.86 1.13
C VAL A 385 -9.54 -11.42 1.93
N ILE A 386 -9.58 -12.69 2.37
CA ILE A 386 -8.40 -13.37 2.95
C ILE A 386 -7.25 -13.38 1.94
N THR A 387 -7.54 -13.74 0.68
CA THR A 387 -6.50 -13.78 -0.35
C THR A 387 -5.89 -12.41 -0.63
N SER A 388 -6.70 -11.35 -0.64
CA SER A 388 -6.21 -9.97 -0.82
C SER A 388 -5.35 -9.49 0.35
N ALA A 389 -5.67 -9.90 1.57
CA ALA A 389 -4.96 -9.46 2.77
C ALA A 389 -3.68 -10.25 3.06
N ALA A 390 -3.60 -11.53 2.66
CA ALA A 390 -2.58 -12.44 3.18
C ALA A 390 -1.97 -13.43 2.18
N CYS A 391 -2.54 -13.65 0.99
CA CYS A 391 -2.04 -14.67 0.06
C CYS A 391 -1.21 -14.07 -1.07
N ASP A 392 -0.25 -14.83 -1.58
CA ASP A 392 0.75 -14.34 -2.53
C ASP A 392 0.63 -14.99 -3.91
N LEU A 393 0.39 -14.18 -4.93
CA LEU A 393 0.59 -14.55 -6.32
C LEU A 393 2.07 -14.49 -6.70
N ARG A 394 2.65 -15.63 -7.08
CA ARG A 394 4.05 -15.78 -7.50
C ARG A 394 4.15 -16.30 -8.91
N ILE A 395 4.93 -15.62 -9.74
CA ILE A 395 5.26 -16.09 -11.09
C ILE A 395 6.13 -17.33 -10.95
N GLY A 396 5.65 -18.46 -11.47
CA GLY A 396 6.36 -19.73 -11.48
C GLY A 396 7.30 -19.84 -12.69
N ASN A 397 6.77 -19.58 -13.90
CA ASN A 397 7.58 -19.53 -15.13
C ASN A 397 7.01 -18.50 -16.13
N LEU A 398 7.86 -18.02 -17.04
CA LEU A 398 7.55 -17.10 -18.15
C LEU A 398 8.16 -17.56 -19.48
N VAL A 399 8.51 -18.84 -19.61
CA VAL A 399 9.28 -19.33 -20.77
C VAL A 399 8.69 -20.60 -21.39
N ASP A 400 7.81 -21.30 -20.68
CA ASP A 400 7.29 -22.59 -21.12
C ASP A 400 6.03 -22.39 -21.97
N VAL A 401 6.22 -21.95 -23.20
CA VAL A 401 5.12 -21.69 -24.13
C VAL A 401 4.30 -22.97 -24.42
N PRO A 402 2.96 -22.87 -24.49
CA PRO A 402 2.16 -21.65 -24.39
C PRO A 402 1.79 -21.22 -22.95
N ASN A 403 2.16 -22.01 -21.92
CA ASN A 403 1.59 -21.91 -20.57
C ASN A 403 2.56 -21.33 -19.55
N TYR A 404 2.43 -20.03 -19.29
CA TYR A 404 3.01 -19.45 -18.07
C TYR A 404 2.29 -19.98 -16.83
N ALA A 405 3.02 -20.14 -15.75
CA ALA A 405 2.48 -20.62 -14.49
C ALA A 405 2.52 -19.52 -13.43
N VAL A 406 1.43 -19.38 -12.68
CA VAL A 406 1.37 -18.55 -11.46
C VAL A 406 0.93 -19.45 -10.31
N SER A 407 1.57 -19.30 -9.15
CA SER A 407 1.13 -19.95 -7.92
C SER A 407 0.44 -18.94 -7.01
N ALA A 408 -0.67 -19.30 -6.38
CA ALA A 408 -1.21 -18.57 -5.24
C ALA A 408 -0.77 -19.30 -3.96
N ILE A 409 -0.09 -18.61 -3.06
CA ILE A 409 0.50 -19.17 -1.84
C ILE A 409 -0.26 -18.60 -0.64
N CYS A 410 -0.88 -19.45 0.15
CA CYS A 410 -1.60 -19.07 1.37
C CYS A 410 -0.77 -19.48 2.60
N PRO A 411 -0.35 -18.52 3.45
CA PRO A 411 0.32 -18.82 4.72
C PRO A 411 -0.63 -19.60 5.64
N LEU A 412 -0.19 -20.73 6.19
CA LEU A 412 -1.05 -21.56 7.05
C LEU A 412 -1.12 -21.05 8.49
N GLU A 413 -0.16 -20.24 8.91
CA GLU A 413 -0.03 -19.68 10.25
C GLU A 413 -1.15 -18.69 10.58
N ILE A 414 -1.78 -18.10 9.56
CA ILE A 414 -2.90 -17.17 9.77
C ILE A 414 -4.12 -17.90 10.36
N PHE A 415 -4.17 -19.24 10.28
CA PHE A 415 -5.24 -20.07 10.83
C PHE A 415 -4.88 -20.75 12.16
N ASP A 416 -3.66 -20.54 12.68
CA ASP A 416 -3.23 -21.20 13.89
C ASP A 416 -4.00 -20.67 15.11
N LYS A 417 -4.39 -21.59 16.00
CA LYS A 417 -4.93 -21.25 17.31
C LYS A 417 -3.76 -20.77 18.18
N LYS A 418 -3.60 -19.46 18.34
CA LYS A 418 -2.71 -18.87 19.34
C LYS A 418 -3.41 -18.72 20.68
#